data_AF-K9T5D4-F1
#
_entry.id   AF-K9T5D4-F1
#
_cell.length_a   1.000
_cell.length_b   1.000
_cell.length_c   1.000
_cell.angle_alpha   90.00
_cell.angle_beta   90.00
_cell.angle_gamma   90.00
#
_symmetry.space_group_name_H-M   'P 1'
#
loop_
_entity.id
_entity.type
_entity.pdbx_description
1 polymer ?
#
loop_
_entity_poly.entity_id
_entity_poly.type
_entity_poly.pdbx_seq_one_letter_code
_entity_poly.pdbx_strand_id
1 'polypeptide(L)'
;MKVEEIFRLHPSPLNAMSEFVKVAKVSEVLPNSLLAVEINGQRLLLVNLGQEFYAIDALCPHRNGPLEKGHLYENEGIIECPWHYYRYDVRTGKNLYPRNVYPADLTYLERDLKPLQHYRVRVEGDEILVEFHGDRKE
;
A
#
# COMPACT_ATOMS: atom_id res chain seq x y z
N MET A 1 -55.85 -13.05 -6.59
CA MET A 1 -54.60 -13.12 -7.38
C MET A 1 -53.51 -12.48 -6.55
N LYS A 2 -52.58 -13.29 -6.04
CA LYS A 2 -51.51 -12.85 -5.15
C LYS A 2 -50.40 -12.19 -5.96
N VAL A 3 -49.93 -11.07 -5.42
CA VAL A 3 -48.75 -10.32 -5.81
C VAL A 3 -47.53 -11.18 -5.47
N GLU A 4 -46.69 -11.52 -6.45
CA GLU A 4 -45.36 -12.07 -6.19
C GLU A 4 -44.32 -11.03 -6.58
N GLU A 5 -43.70 -10.45 -5.55
CA GLU A 5 -42.52 -9.60 -5.65
C GLU A 5 -41.34 -10.41 -6.19
N ILE A 6 -40.95 -10.17 -7.43
CA ILE A 6 -39.63 -10.57 -7.91
C ILE A 6 -38.65 -9.50 -7.46
N PHE A 7 -38.08 -9.66 -6.26
CA PHE A 7 -36.85 -8.98 -5.87
C PHE A 7 -35.76 -9.38 -6.88
N ARG A 8 -35.55 -8.54 -7.89
CA ARG A 8 -34.31 -8.57 -8.67
C ARG A 8 -33.21 -8.15 -7.70
N LEU A 9 -32.57 -9.14 -7.06
CA LEU A 9 -31.33 -8.96 -6.33
C LEU A 9 -30.31 -8.39 -7.30
N HIS A 10 -30.17 -7.06 -7.30
CA HIS A 10 -29.01 -6.41 -7.86
C HIS A 10 -27.87 -6.79 -6.93
N PRO A 11 -26.82 -7.50 -7.39
CA PRO A 11 -25.68 -7.76 -6.54
C PRO A 11 -25.08 -6.41 -6.15
N SER A 12 -25.14 -6.10 -4.86
CA SER A 12 -24.47 -4.94 -4.28
C SER A 12 -22.99 -4.91 -4.71
N PRO A 13 -22.38 -3.74 -4.96
CA PRO A 13 -20.97 -3.61 -5.34
C PRO A 13 -19.98 -3.96 -4.21
N LEU A 14 -20.41 -4.67 -3.17
CA LEU A 14 -19.67 -4.94 -1.94
C LEU A 14 -18.91 -6.28 -1.91
N ASN A 15 -18.92 -7.05 -3.00
CA ASN A 15 -18.09 -8.25 -3.12
C ASN A 15 -16.89 -7.98 -4.04
N ALA A 16 -15.99 -7.09 -3.61
CA ALA A 16 -14.60 -7.23 -4.00
C ALA A 16 -14.08 -8.44 -3.22
N MET A 17 -13.81 -9.56 -3.90
CA MET A 17 -13.15 -10.68 -3.23
C MET A 17 -11.72 -10.25 -2.94
N SER A 18 -11.43 -9.89 -1.69
CA SER A 18 -10.06 -9.68 -1.25
C SER A 18 -9.37 -11.05 -1.16
N GLU A 19 -8.27 -11.19 -1.89
CA GLU A 19 -7.49 -12.42 -1.92
C GLU A 19 -6.06 -12.15 -1.46
N PHE A 20 -5.47 -13.12 -0.75
CA PHE A 20 -4.08 -13.06 -0.36
C PHE A 20 -3.24 -13.70 -1.46
N VAL A 21 -2.40 -12.89 -2.10
CA VAL A 21 -1.53 -13.31 -3.20
C VAL A 21 -0.11 -13.43 -2.68
N LYS A 22 0.56 -14.55 -3.00
CA LYS A 22 1.99 -14.71 -2.75
C LYS A 22 2.79 -13.74 -3.62
N VAL A 23 3.67 -12.98 -2.98
CA VAL A 23 4.47 -11.94 -3.64
C VAL A 23 5.97 -12.18 -3.57
N ALA A 24 6.44 -12.87 -2.54
CA ALA A 24 7.85 -13.13 -2.30
C ALA A 24 7.99 -14.23 -1.25
N LYS A 25 9.20 -14.76 -1.11
CA LYS A 25 9.65 -15.49 0.07
C LYS A 25 10.25 -14.53 1.10
N VAL A 26 10.20 -14.95 2.36
CA VAL A 26 10.86 -14.26 3.49
C VAL A 26 12.35 -14.01 3.21
N SER A 27 13.03 -14.95 2.55
CA SER A 27 14.46 -14.84 2.23
C SER A 27 14.78 -13.87 1.09
N GLU A 28 13.80 -13.45 0.30
CA GLU A 28 13.99 -12.50 -0.80
C GLU A 28 13.98 -11.04 -0.33
N VAL A 29 13.37 -10.78 0.83
CA VAL A 29 13.35 -9.44 1.44
C VAL A 29 14.23 -9.48 2.68
N LEU A 30 15.50 -9.15 2.52
CA LEU A 30 16.48 -9.15 3.61
C LEU A 30 16.06 -8.19 4.75
N PRO A 31 16.51 -8.41 5.99
CA PRO A 31 16.28 -7.47 7.07
C PRO A 31 16.71 -6.05 6.71
N ASN A 32 15.87 -5.06 7.03
CA ASN A 32 16.10 -3.64 6.77
C ASN A 32 16.29 -3.31 5.29
N SER A 33 15.55 -4.02 4.44
CA SER A 33 15.61 -3.86 2.98
C SER A 33 14.23 -3.68 2.36
N LEU A 34 14.27 -3.34 1.07
CA LEU A 34 13.12 -3.06 0.24
C LEU A 34 13.11 -4.05 -0.94
N LEU A 35 11.93 -4.56 -1.31
CA LEU A 35 11.74 -5.35 -2.53
C LEU A 35 10.51 -4.85 -3.29
N ALA A 36 10.72 -4.34 -4.50
CA ALA A 36 9.61 -4.00 -5.38
C ALA A 36 9.05 -5.27 -6.04
N VAL A 37 7.73 -5.41 -6.00
CA VAL A 37 6.98 -6.53 -6.61
C VAL A 37 5.83 -5.98 -7.44
N GLU A 38 5.29 -6.79 -8.34
CA GLU A 38 4.13 -6.43 -9.15
C GLU A 38 3.04 -7.51 -9.04
N ILE A 39 1.81 -7.06 -8.77
CA ILE A 39 0.62 -7.92 -8.71
C ILE A 39 -0.45 -7.30 -9.61
N ASN A 40 -0.95 -8.03 -10.61
CA ASN A 40 -2.05 -7.56 -11.48
C ASN A 40 -1.81 -6.18 -12.13
N GLY A 41 -0.55 -5.84 -12.43
CA GLY A 41 -0.13 -4.56 -13.00
C GLY A 41 0.02 -3.42 -11.98
N GLN A 42 -0.14 -3.71 -10.68
CA GLN A 42 0.09 -2.78 -9.58
C GLN A 42 1.44 -3.04 -8.92
N ARG A 43 2.30 -2.02 -8.86
CA ARG A 43 3.63 -2.11 -8.24
C ARG A 43 3.54 -1.82 -6.74
N LEU A 44 3.98 -2.77 -5.94
CA LEU A 44 4.05 -2.69 -4.49
C LEU A 44 5.51 -2.70 -4.03
N LEU A 45 5.75 -2.15 -2.84
CA LEU A 45 7.03 -2.21 -2.16
C LEU A 45 6.87 -3.00 -0.87
N LEU A 46 7.56 -4.12 -0.80
CA LEU A 46 7.75 -4.85 0.44
C LEU A 46 8.86 -4.19 1.25
N VAL A 47 8.60 -3.99 2.52
CA VAL A 47 9.55 -3.43 3.49
C VAL A 47 9.73 -4.44 4.60
N ASN A 48 10.97 -4.82 4.88
CA ASN A 48 11.30 -5.65 6.03
C ASN A 48 11.98 -4.80 7.10
N LEU A 49 11.30 -4.56 8.22
CA LEU A 49 11.88 -3.91 9.41
C LEU A 49 12.27 -5.00 10.42
N GLY A 50 13.53 -5.45 10.40
CA GLY A 50 14.03 -6.41 11.39
C GLY A 50 13.26 -7.74 11.50
N GLN A 51 12.59 -8.19 10.43
CA GLN A 51 11.68 -9.35 10.27
C GLN A 51 10.18 -9.06 10.40
N GLU A 52 9.79 -7.80 10.57
CA GLU A 52 8.40 -7.37 10.40
C GLU A 52 8.17 -6.90 8.96
N PHE A 53 7.21 -7.51 8.27
CA PHE A 53 6.94 -7.26 6.85
C PHE A 53 5.76 -6.32 6.65
N TYR A 54 5.97 -5.31 5.82
CA TYR A 54 4.97 -4.32 5.42
C TYR A 54 4.89 -4.25 3.90
N ALA A 55 3.73 -3.87 3.38
CA ALA A 55 3.52 -3.66 1.96
C ALA A 55 2.83 -2.30 1.75
N ILE A 56 3.43 -1.49 0.88
CA ILE A 56 2.95 -0.14 0.52
C ILE A 56 3.01 0.04 -0.99
N ASP A 57 2.43 1.12 -1.53
CA ASP A 57 2.65 1.47 -2.94
C ASP A 57 4.15 1.64 -3.24
N ALA A 58 4.60 1.15 -4.39
CA ALA A 58 5.97 1.39 -4.84
C ALA A 58 6.20 2.84 -5.31
N LEU A 59 5.13 3.56 -5.63
CA LEU A 59 5.18 4.89 -6.19
C LEU A 59 4.68 5.92 -5.16
N CYS A 60 5.50 6.95 -4.92
CA CYS A 60 5.15 8.04 -4.03
C CYS A 60 3.91 8.79 -4.55
N PRO A 61 2.83 8.95 -3.75
CA PRO A 61 1.55 9.49 -4.22
C PRO A 61 1.62 10.97 -4.62
N HIS A 62 2.71 11.68 -4.31
CA HIS A 62 2.90 13.06 -4.75
C HIS A 62 3.11 13.14 -6.28
N ARG A 63 4.10 12.44 -6.84
CA ARG A 63 4.46 12.52 -8.27
C ARG A 63 4.94 11.19 -8.86
N ASN A 64 4.57 10.05 -8.27
CA ASN A 64 4.99 8.72 -8.68
C ASN A 64 6.51 8.46 -8.59
N GLY A 65 7.18 9.09 -7.62
CA GLY A 65 8.60 8.84 -7.37
C GLY A 65 8.85 7.40 -6.92
N PRO A 66 9.91 6.72 -7.41
CA PRO A 66 10.16 5.31 -7.14
C PRO A 66 10.67 5.12 -5.70
N LEU A 67 9.80 4.63 -4.81
CA LEU A 67 10.15 4.42 -3.40
C LEU A 67 11.14 3.27 -3.22
N GLU A 68 11.24 2.36 -4.19
CA GLU A 68 12.28 1.33 -4.21
C GLU A 68 13.70 1.89 -4.33
N LYS A 69 13.83 3.14 -4.80
CA LYS A 69 15.09 3.91 -4.83
C LYS A 69 15.19 4.91 -3.67
N GLY A 70 14.24 4.87 -2.74
CA GLY A 70 14.20 5.73 -1.57
C GLY A 70 15.16 5.28 -0.46
N HIS A 71 15.24 6.10 0.58
CA HIS A 71 16.01 5.78 1.77
C HIS A 71 15.09 5.27 2.88
N LEU A 72 15.34 4.07 3.37
CA LEU A 72 14.64 3.50 4.51
C LEU A 72 15.40 3.89 5.79
N TYR A 73 14.75 4.67 6.65
CA TYR A 73 15.17 4.89 8.04
C TYR A 73 14.55 3.77 8.90
N GLU A 74 15.19 2.61 8.92
CA GLU A 74 14.67 1.38 9.50
C GLU A 74 14.36 1.50 11.00
N ASN A 75 15.17 2.25 11.75
CA ASN A 75 14.99 2.48 13.19
C ASN A 75 13.73 3.29 13.50
N GLU A 76 13.29 4.13 12.55
CA GLU A 76 12.07 4.95 12.68
C GLU A 76 10.87 4.27 11.99
N GLY A 77 11.12 3.37 11.04
CA GLY A 77 10.10 2.80 10.15
C GLY A 77 9.61 3.81 9.12
N ILE A 78 10.51 4.65 8.62
CA ILE A 78 10.19 5.73 7.69
C ILE A 78 10.86 5.46 6.34
N ILE A 79 10.11 5.57 5.25
CA ILE A 79 10.64 5.61 3.88
C ILE A 79 10.65 7.05 3.37
N GLU A 80 11.78 7.48 2.80
CA GLU A 80 11.94 8.78 2.15
C GLU A 80 12.01 8.63 0.62
N CYS A 81 11.13 9.34 -0.07
CA CYS A 81 11.10 9.38 -1.54
C CYS A 81 12.31 10.14 -2.11
N PRO A 82 13.02 9.59 -3.11
CA PRO A 82 14.26 10.19 -3.61
C PRO A 82 14.07 11.46 -4.45
N TRP A 83 12.83 11.81 -4.82
CA TRP A 83 12.57 12.97 -5.68
C TRP A 83 12.34 14.26 -4.91
N HIS A 84 11.50 14.22 -3.87
CA HIS A 84 11.08 15.41 -3.12
C HIS A 84 11.11 15.19 -1.60
N TYR A 85 11.81 14.15 -1.14
CA TYR A 85 12.06 13.86 0.28
C TYR A 85 10.81 13.62 1.12
N TYR A 86 9.70 13.27 0.46
CA TYR A 86 8.48 12.90 1.15
C TYR A 86 8.73 11.70 2.06
N ARG A 87 8.36 11.84 3.33
CA ARG A 87 8.55 10.80 4.34
C ARG A 87 7.24 10.18 4.72
N TYR A 88 7.20 8.86 4.76
CA TYR A 88 6.03 8.10 5.14
C TYR A 88 6.38 7.07 6.20
N ASP A 89 5.50 6.90 7.19
CA ASP A 89 5.57 5.75 8.09
C ASP A 89 5.11 4.50 7.31
N VAL A 90 5.97 3.49 7.19
CA VAL A 90 5.70 2.29 6.38
C VAL A 90 4.65 1.37 6.99
N ARG A 91 4.36 1.54 8.28
CA ARG A 91 3.41 0.72 9.05
C ARG A 91 1.97 1.19 8.84
N THR A 92 1.81 2.50 8.61
CA THR A 92 0.51 3.17 8.55
C THR A 92 0.23 3.88 7.23
N GLY A 93 1.26 4.10 6.40
CA GLY A 93 1.20 4.89 5.18
C GLY A 93 1.10 6.41 5.41
N LYS A 94 1.09 6.88 6.66
CA LYS A 94 0.94 8.31 6.97
C LYS A 94 2.09 9.12 6.37
N ASN A 95 1.75 10.18 5.65
CA ASN A 95 2.69 11.23 5.28
C ASN A 95 3.15 11.98 6.54
N LEU A 96 4.44 11.90 6.86
CA LEU A 96 5.07 12.59 7.99
C LEU A 96 5.71 13.91 7.54
N TYR A 97 6.23 13.95 6.31
CA TYR A 97 6.77 15.14 5.68
C TYR A 97 6.32 15.21 4.20
N PRO A 98 5.84 16.37 3.72
CA PRO A 98 5.82 17.68 4.39
C PRO A 98 4.56 17.96 5.22
N ARG A 99 3.75 16.95 5.55
CA ARG A 99 2.51 17.16 6.33
C ARG A 99 2.71 17.87 7.67
N ASN A 100 3.87 17.68 8.32
CA ASN A 100 4.21 18.35 9.57
C ASN A 100 4.56 19.84 9.43
N VAL A 101 4.85 20.32 8.22
CA VAL A 101 5.27 21.72 7.97
C VAL A 101 4.28 22.51 7.13
N TYR A 102 3.35 21.85 6.44
CA TYR A 102 2.31 22.53 5.67
C TYR A 102 1.10 22.90 6.57
N PRO A 103 0.54 24.11 6.43
CA PRO A 103 -0.65 24.51 7.17
C PRO A 103 -1.84 23.58 6.89
N ALA A 104 -2.54 23.16 7.94
CA ALA A 104 -3.62 22.19 7.86
C ALA A 104 -4.91 22.74 7.19
N ASP A 105 -5.05 24.07 7.11
CA ASP A 105 -6.19 24.77 6.53
C ASP A 105 -6.07 24.98 5.02
N LEU A 106 -4.93 24.63 4.42
CA LEU A 106 -4.70 24.74 2.97
C LEU A 106 -5.14 23.46 2.25
N THR A 107 -6.45 23.32 2.06
CA THR A 107 -7.08 22.14 1.45
C THR A 107 -6.59 21.83 0.03
N TYR A 108 -6.09 22.82 -0.73
CA TYR A 108 -5.53 22.58 -2.06
C TYR A 108 -4.24 21.73 -2.04
N LEU A 109 -3.57 21.61 -0.88
CA LEU A 109 -2.38 20.76 -0.70
C LEU A 109 -2.73 19.30 -0.40
N GLU A 110 -4.01 18.96 -0.18
CA GLU A 110 -4.43 17.59 0.13
C GLU A 110 -3.96 16.57 -0.90
N ARG A 111 -3.97 16.96 -2.19
CA ARG A 111 -3.47 16.11 -3.27
C ARG A 111 -2.00 15.77 -3.09
N ASP A 112 -1.20 16.75 -2.69
CA ASP A 112 0.24 16.61 -2.56
C ASP A 112 0.60 16.00 -1.20
N LEU A 113 -0.32 15.91 -0.22
CA LEU A 113 -0.09 15.36 1.12
C LEU A 113 -0.74 13.97 1.34
N LYS A 114 -1.17 13.31 0.26
CA LYS A 114 -1.81 11.99 0.32
C LYS A 114 -0.94 10.97 1.10
N PRO A 115 -1.55 10.11 1.92
CA PRO A 115 -0.85 8.96 2.49
C PRO A 115 -0.52 7.93 1.41
N LEU A 116 0.41 7.03 1.70
CA LEU A 116 0.59 5.81 0.93
C LEU A 116 -0.56 4.85 1.19
N GLN A 117 -0.99 4.13 0.14
CA GLN A 117 -1.79 2.94 0.36
C GLN A 117 -0.92 1.90 1.07
N HIS A 118 -1.47 1.32 2.15
CA HIS A 118 -0.89 0.19 2.84
C HIS A 118 -1.72 -1.05 2.55
N TYR A 119 -1.06 -2.19 2.44
CA TYR A 119 -1.70 -3.48 2.15
C TYR A 119 -1.52 -4.40 3.34
N ARG A 120 -2.52 -5.24 3.60
CA ARG A 120 -2.41 -6.24 4.67
C ARG A 120 -1.43 -7.32 4.24
N VAL A 121 -0.45 -7.58 5.09
CA VAL A 121 0.55 -8.64 4.90
C VAL A 121 0.24 -9.80 5.83
N ARG A 122 0.40 -11.03 5.33
CA ARG A 122 0.51 -12.24 6.13
C ARG A 122 1.79 -12.96 5.77
N VAL A 123 2.39 -13.61 6.75
CA VAL A 123 3.50 -14.53 6.53
C VAL A 123 3.02 -15.93 6.89
N GLU A 124 3.12 -16.85 5.94
CA GLU A 124 2.74 -18.25 6.11
C GLU A 124 3.94 -19.13 5.73
N GLY A 125 4.59 -19.74 6.72
CA GLY A 125 5.83 -20.48 6.48
C GLY A 125 6.95 -19.56 5.97
N ASP A 126 7.46 -19.83 4.77
CA ASP A 126 8.47 -19.00 4.09
C ASP A 126 7.87 -18.00 3.09
N GLU A 127 6.54 -17.87 3.03
CA GLU A 127 5.84 -17.06 2.03
C GLU A 127 5.32 -15.76 2.61
N ILE A 128 5.52 -14.66 1.88
CA ILE A 128 4.89 -13.37 2.12
C ILE A 128 3.68 -13.26 1.20
N LEU A 129 2.52 -13.04 1.81
CA LEU A 129 1.22 -12.89 1.17
C LEU A 129 0.71 -11.46 1.38
N VAL A 130 0.15 -10.85 0.33
CA VAL A 130 -0.43 -9.50 0.40
C VAL A 130 -1.90 -9.56 0.01
N GLU A 131 -2.77 -8.92 0.81
CA GLU A 131 -4.18 -8.75 0.48
C GLU A 131 -4.32 -7.79 -0.69
N PHE A 132 -4.85 -8.30 -1.80
CA PHE A 132 -5.14 -7.52 -2.98
C PHE A 132 -6.65 -7.50 -3.22
N HIS A 133 -7.15 -6.31 -3.56
CA HIS A 133 -8.53 -6.13 -4.00
C HIS A 133 -8.47 -5.98 -5.50
N GLY A 134 -8.72 -7.06 -6.23
CA GLY A 134 -8.78 -6.99 -7.68
C GLY A 134 -9.98 -6.15 -8.11
N ASP A 135 -9.74 -5.02 -8.77
CA ASP A 135 -10.75 -4.49 -9.68
C ASP A 135 -10.91 -5.53 -10.79
N ARG A 136 -12.11 -6.10 -10.91
CA ARG A 136 -12.49 -6.89 -12.10
C ARG A 136 -12.32 -5.95 -13.29
N LYS A 137 -11.25 -6.13 -14.06
CA LYS A 137 -11.20 -5.59 -15.42
C LYS A 137 -12.30 -6.33 -16.19
N GLU A 138 -13.41 -5.63 -16.43
CA GLU A 138 -14.37 -6.00 -17.48
C GLU A 138 -13.69 -5.96 -18.86
#